data_AF-A0A7S1M4P2-F1
#
_entry.id   AF-A0A7S1M4P2-F1
#
_cell.length_a   1.000
_cell.length_b   1.000
_cell.length_c   1.000
_cell.angle_alpha   90.00
_cell.angle_beta   90.00
_cell.angle_gamma   90.00
#
_symmetry.space_group_name_H-M   'P 1'
#
loop_
_entity.id
_entity.type
_entity.pdbx_description
1 polymer ?
#
loop_
_entity_poly.entity_id
_entity_poly.type
_entity_poly.pdbx_seq_one_letter_code
_entity_poly.pdbx_strand_id
1 'polypeptide(L)'
;MKNMMVHELVTLITYHGLTVSEIDKIEANKELTTLETRRGITDFSKVGFTITTKAGKEFILWGDRSNGEYGEAVIKEDGMEVFKAVRPDDDITAKSKELEEACPGCMP
;
A
#
# COMPACT_ATOMS: atom_id res chain seq x y z
N MET A 1 6.46 -7.14 8.29
CA MET A 1 6.13 -6.21 7.17
C MET A 1 7.10 -6.18 5.98
N LYS A 2 8.39 -6.56 6.13
CA LYS A 2 9.38 -6.43 5.04
C LYS A 2 8.96 -7.06 3.70
N ASN A 3 8.15 -8.12 3.72
CA ASN A 3 7.73 -8.84 2.52
C ASN A 3 6.52 -8.22 1.81
N MET A 4 5.71 -7.38 2.47
CA MET A 4 4.46 -6.87 1.87
C MET A 4 4.67 -5.54 1.14
N MET A 5 5.36 -4.58 1.75
CA MET A 5 5.58 -3.25 1.17
C MET A 5 6.60 -3.22 0.01
N VAL A 6 7.27 -4.35 -0.26
CA VAL A 6 8.28 -4.42 -1.33
C VAL A 6 7.67 -4.19 -2.70
N HIS A 7 6.45 -4.70 -2.92
CA HIS A 7 5.72 -4.54 -4.17
C HIS A 7 5.43 -3.06 -4.46
N GLU A 8 5.14 -2.30 -3.42
CA GLU A 8 4.74 -0.90 -3.55
C GLU A 8 5.97 -0.04 -3.89
N LEU A 9 7.10 -0.34 -3.26
CA LEU A 9 8.39 0.26 -3.59
C LEU A 9 8.82 -0.06 -5.03
N VAL A 10 8.64 -1.31 -5.47
CA VAL A 10 8.96 -1.73 -6.85
C VAL A 10 8.09 -0.99 -7.86
N THR A 11 6.83 -0.72 -7.55
CA THR A 11 5.92 0.07 -8.41
C THR A 11 6.46 1.50 -8.58
N LEU A 12 6.90 2.14 -7.49
CA LEU A 12 7.50 3.48 -7.55
C LEU A 12 8.81 3.51 -8.36
N ILE A 13 9.67 2.51 -8.19
CA ILE A 13 10.92 2.40 -8.93
C ILE A 13 10.64 2.18 -10.43
N THR A 14 9.75 1.25 -10.76
CA THR A 14 9.51 0.80 -12.13
C THR A 14 8.72 1.82 -12.96
N TYR A 15 7.63 2.35 -12.40
CA TYR A 15 6.68 3.18 -13.14
C TYR A 15 6.78 4.67 -12.82
N HIS A 16 7.38 5.03 -11.69
CA HIS A 16 7.52 6.43 -11.28
C HIS A 16 8.97 6.91 -11.20
N GLY A 17 9.94 6.08 -11.63
CA GLY A 17 11.34 6.45 -11.76
C GLY A 17 12.00 6.82 -10.43
N LEU A 18 11.47 6.33 -9.30
CA LEU A 18 12.05 6.61 -7.99
C LEU A 18 13.45 5.98 -7.92
N THR A 19 14.47 6.79 -7.66
CA THR A 19 15.84 6.33 -7.42
C THR A 19 16.37 6.85 -6.10
N VAL A 20 17.36 6.17 -5.52
CA VAL A 20 17.96 6.57 -4.24
C VAL A 20 18.55 7.98 -4.31
N SER A 21 19.13 8.38 -5.45
CA SER A 21 19.72 9.71 -5.63
C SER A 21 18.69 10.83 -5.70
N GLU A 22 17.43 10.52 -6.03
CA GLU A 22 16.34 11.49 -6.12
C GLU A 22 15.60 11.68 -4.79
N ILE A 23 15.81 10.81 -3.80
CA ILE A 23 15.19 10.93 -2.49
C ILE A 23 15.82 12.11 -1.75
N ASP A 24 14.98 13.01 -1.26
CA ASP A 24 15.37 14.11 -0.37
C ASP A 24 15.19 13.68 1.09
N LYS A 25 13.98 13.23 1.46
CA LYS A 25 13.68 12.75 2.81
C LYS A 25 12.66 11.62 2.81
N ILE A 26 12.71 10.84 3.89
CA ILE A 26 11.71 9.83 4.22
C ILE A 26 11.22 10.09 5.64
N GLU A 27 9.91 10.23 5.79
CA GLU A 27 9.27 10.54 7.07
C GLU A 27 8.29 9.43 7.45
N ALA A 28 8.51 8.79 8.59
CA ALA A 28 7.58 7.80 9.11
C ALA A 28 6.28 8.48 9.56
N ASN A 29 5.15 7.94 9.11
CA ASN A 29 3.83 8.39 9.54
C ASN A 29 3.39 7.55 10.75
N LYS A 30 3.38 8.18 11.94
CA LYS A 30 3.00 7.52 13.20
C LYS A 30 1.53 7.09 13.23
N GLU A 31 0.64 7.83 12.60
CA GLU A 31 -0.80 7.50 12.56
C GLU A 31 -1.06 6.27 11.67
N LEU A 32 -0.21 6.06 10.66
CA LEU A 32 -0.25 4.90 9.78
C LEU A 32 0.74 3.81 10.19
N THR A 33 1.30 3.87 11.41
CA THR A 33 2.26 2.87 11.89
C THR A 33 1.82 2.29 13.21
N THR A 34 1.81 0.96 13.31
CA THR A 34 1.44 0.24 14.53
C THR A 34 2.41 -0.90 14.74
N LEU A 35 3.06 -0.90 15.91
CA LEU A 35 3.91 -1.99 16.37
C LEU A 35 3.10 -2.88 17.30
N GLU A 36 3.17 -4.19 17.10
CA GLU A 36 2.44 -5.16 17.91
C GLU A 36 3.31 -6.35 18.29
N THR A 37 3.01 -6.95 19.44
CA THR A 37 3.60 -8.21 19.87
C THR A 37 2.54 -9.31 19.83
N ARG A 38 2.73 -10.31 18.98
CA ARG A 38 1.85 -11.48 18.89
C ARG A 38 2.67 -12.75 19.14
N ARG A 39 2.26 -13.55 20.12
CA ARG A 39 2.93 -14.82 20.49
C ARG A 39 4.45 -14.67 20.72
N GLY A 40 4.87 -13.57 21.35
CA GLY A 40 6.27 -13.29 21.66
C GLY A 40 7.10 -12.69 20.51
N ILE A 41 6.52 -12.46 19.34
CA ILE A 41 7.17 -11.80 18.21
C ILE A 41 6.64 -10.37 18.11
N THR A 42 7.55 -9.41 18.13
CA THR A 42 7.24 -7.99 17.91
C THR A 42 7.58 -7.60 16.48
N ASP A 43 6.57 -7.16 15.72
CA ASP A 43 6.72 -6.61 14.36
C ASP A 43 5.66 -5.52 14.14
N PHE A 44 5.78 -4.79 13.05
CA PHE A 44 4.74 -3.84 12.63
C PHE A 44 3.51 -4.60 12.10
N SER A 45 2.31 -4.24 12.56
CA SER A 45 1.07 -4.61 11.88
C SER A 45 0.72 -3.64 10.77
N LYS A 46 1.03 -2.37 10.98
CA LYS A 46 0.86 -1.31 10.01
C LYS A 46 2.14 -0.52 9.92
N VAL A 47 2.53 -0.11 8.72
CA VAL A 47 3.63 0.83 8.54
C VAL A 47 3.23 1.83 7.48
N GLY A 48 3.53 3.10 7.70
CA GLY A 48 3.32 4.15 6.72
C GLY A 48 4.44 5.17 6.75
N PHE A 49 4.78 5.70 5.58
CA PHE A 49 5.80 6.72 5.43
C PHE A 49 5.58 7.55 4.17
N THR A 50 6.11 8.76 4.19
CA THR A 50 6.15 9.66 3.05
C THR A 50 7.59 9.72 2.52
N ILE A 51 7.75 9.56 1.22
CA ILE A 51 8.99 9.83 0.50
C ILE A 51 8.82 11.15 -0.22
N THR A 52 9.66 12.14 0.08
CA THR A 52 9.75 13.39 -0.69
C THR A 52 10.98 13.31 -1.58
N THR A 53 10.79 13.59 -2.86
CA THR A 53 11.89 13.68 -3.84
C THR A 53 12.49 15.10 -3.86
N LYS A 54 13.70 15.24 -4.38
CA LYS A 54 14.36 16.54 -4.59
C LYS A 54 13.58 17.47 -5.52
N ALA A 55 12.77 16.91 -6.40
CA ALA A 55 11.86 17.66 -7.28
C ALA A 55 10.54 18.07 -6.57
N GLY A 56 10.37 17.75 -5.29
CA GLY A 56 9.16 18.07 -4.51
C GLY A 56 7.98 17.12 -4.70
N LYS A 57 8.12 16.08 -5.53
CA LYS A 57 7.09 15.03 -5.64
C LYS A 57 7.06 14.19 -4.36
N GLU A 58 5.86 13.92 -3.86
CA GLU A 58 5.63 13.11 -2.67
C GLU A 58 5.00 11.77 -3.02
N PHE A 59 5.47 10.71 -2.36
CA PHE A 59 4.85 9.39 -2.37
C PHE A 59 4.47 9.02 -0.95
N ILE A 60 3.19 8.81 -0.69
CA ILE A 60 2.70 8.34 0.61
C ILE A 60 2.41 6.86 0.47
N LEU A 61 3.13 6.04 1.23
CA LEU A 61 2.98 4.59 1.23
C LEU A 61 2.49 4.14 2.60
N TRP A 62 1.63 3.15 2.60
CA TRP A 62 1.27 2.44 3.81
C TRP A 62 0.88 1.00 3.48
N GLY A 63 1.07 0.12 4.46
CA GLY A 63 0.66 -1.27 4.38
C GLY A 63 0.09 -1.72 5.71
N ASP A 64 -0.98 -2.51 5.67
CA ASP A 64 -1.69 -3.04 6.84
C ASP A 64 -1.89 -4.54 6.69
N ARG A 65 -1.25 -5.33 7.56
CA ARG A 65 -1.36 -6.81 7.53
C ARG A 65 -2.73 -7.33 7.98
N SER A 66 -3.55 -6.49 8.61
CA SER A 66 -4.76 -6.92 9.32
C SER A 66 -6.03 -6.67 8.52
N ASN A 67 -5.98 -5.79 7.50
CA ASN A 67 -7.15 -5.35 6.73
C ASN A 67 -7.34 -6.09 5.39
N GLY A 68 -6.67 -7.22 5.18
CA GLY A 68 -6.94 -8.14 4.06
C GLY A 68 -6.46 -7.63 2.70
N GLU A 69 -7.30 -7.81 1.67
CA GLU A 69 -7.01 -7.56 0.24
C GLU A 69 -7.21 -6.10 -0.20
N TYR A 70 -7.49 -5.20 0.75
CA TYR A 70 -7.72 -3.80 0.42
C TYR A 70 -6.44 -3.12 -0.06
N GLY A 71 -6.50 -2.53 -1.26
CA GLY A 71 -5.45 -1.68 -1.81
C GLY A 71 -6.05 -0.42 -2.40
N GLU A 72 -5.39 0.72 -2.24
CA GLU A 72 -5.79 1.95 -2.89
C GLU A 72 -4.61 2.72 -3.45
N ALA A 73 -4.83 3.39 -4.57
CA ALA A 73 -3.90 4.32 -5.17
C ALA A 73 -4.66 5.62 -5.46
N VAL A 74 -4.16 6.73 -4.90
CA VAL A 74 -4.76 8.06 -5.07
C VAL A 74 -3.71 8.99 -5.68
N ILE A 75 -4.07 9.67 -6.76
CA ILE A 75 -3.24 10.69 -7.40
C ILE A 75 -3.84 12.06 -7.04
N LYS A 76 -2.98 12.95 -6.55
CA LYS A 76 -3.35 14.33 -6.25
C LYS A 76 -2.48 15.30 -7.04
N GLU A 77 -3.12 16.30 -7.63
CA GLU A 77 -2.48 17.45 -8.26
C GLU A 77 -2.99 18.72 -7.56
N ASP A 78 -2.09 19.62 -7.17
CA ASP A 78 -2.41 20.83 -6.39
C ASP A 78 -3.26 20.57 -5.14
N GLY A 79 -3.06 19.39 -4.52
CA GLY A 79 -3.80 18.94 -3.34
C GLY A 79 -5.20 18.37 -3.62
N MET A 80 -5.67 18.41 -4.87
CA MET A 80 -6.96 17.85 -5.29
C MET A 80 -6.79 16.43 -5.83
N GLU A 81 -7.70 15.53 -5.44
CA GLU A 81 -7.77 14.18 -5.99
C GLU A 81 -8.20 14.23 -7.45
N VAL A 82 -7.32 13.77 -8.35
CA VAL A 82 -7.59 13.71 -9.80
C VAL A 82 -7.86 12.29 -10.27
N PHE A 83 -7.43 11.29 -9.49
CA PHE A 83 -7.66 9.88 -9.78
C PHE A 83 -7.61 9.05 -8.51
N LYS A 84 -8.48 8.05 -8.42
CA LYS A 84 -8.48 7.06 -7.35
C LYS A 84 -8.82 5.68 -7.91
N ALA A 85 -7.99 4.71 -7.58
CA ALA A 85 -8.25 3.29 -7.81
C ALA A 85 -8.29 2.57 -6.46
N VAL A 86 -9.27 1.69 -6.29
CA VAL A 86 -9.44 0.87 -5.09
C VAL A 86 -9.59 -0.59 -5.52
N ARG A 87 -8.99 -1.49 -4.75
CA ARG A 87 -9.10 -2.94 -4.87
C ARG A 87 -9.57 -3.50 -3.52
N PRO A 88 -10.42 -4.54 -3.50
CA PRO A 88 -11.10 -5.12 -4.67
C PRO A 88 -12.06 -4.11 -5.32
N ASP A 89 -12.18 -4.18 -6.65
CA ASP A 89 -13.19 -3.45 -7.41
C ASP A 89 -14.46 -4.32 -7.56
N ASP A 90 -15.51 -3.76 -8.17
CA ASP A 90 -16.79 -4.45 -8.32
C ASP A 90 -16.65 -5.77 -9.10
N ASP A 91 -15.78 -5.79 -10.12
CA ASP A 91 -15.51 -6.98 -10.94
C ASP A 91 -14.79 -8.07 -10.15
N ILE A 92 -13.75 -7.74 -9.38
CA ILE A 92 -13.09 -8.71 -8.49
C ILE A 92 -14.09 -9.20 -7.45
N THR A 93 -14.87 -8.31 -6.85
CA THR A 93 -15.84 -8.67 -5.81
C THR A 93 -16.88 -9.67 -6.33
N ALA A 94 -17.41 -9.42 -7.53
CA ALA A 94 -18.34 -10.33 -8.20
C ALA A 94 -17.68 -11.71 -8.45
N LYS A 95 -16.44 -11.72 -8.94
CA LYS A 95 -15.71 -12.95 -9.22
C LYS A 95 -15.33 -13.73 -7.96
N SER A 96 -14.95 -13.06 -6.88
CA SER A 96 -14.71 -13.69 -5.57
C SER A 96 -15.95 -14.40 -5.08
N LYS A 97 -17.13 -13.79 -5.26
CA LYS A 97 -18.40 -14.42 -4.88
C LYS A 97 -18.70 -15.66 -5.73
N GLU A 98 -18.52 -15.59 -7.04
CA GLU A 98 -18.68 -16.75 -7.94
C GLU A 98 -17.74 -17.90 -7.57
N LEU A 99 -16.48 -17.58 -7.26
CA LEU A 99 -15.47 -18.57 -6.86
C LEU A 99 -15.80 -19.24 -5.53
N GLU A 100 -16.25 -18.48 -4.54
CA GLU A 100 -16.65 -19.03 -3.24
C GLU A 100 -17.88 -19.96 -3.38
N GLU A 101 -18.83 -19.62 -4.25
CA GLU A 101 -19.99 -20.47 -4.54
C GLU A 101 -19.58 -21.77 -5.28
N ALA A 102 -18.63 -21.69 -6.21
CA ALA A 102 -18.18 -22.84 -7.00
C ALA A 102 -17.18 -23.74 -6.25
N CYS A 103 -16.30 -23.14 -5.44
CA CYS A 103 -15.26 -23.83 -4.67
C CYS A 103 -15.03 -23.09 -3.34
N PRO A 104 -15.79 -23.45 -2.29
CA PRO A 104 -15.71 -22.78 -1.00
C PRO A 104 -14.28 -22.74 -0.44
N GLY A 105 -13.81 -21.55 -0.07
CA GLY A 105 -12.46 -21.29 0.41
C GLY A 105 -11.43 -20.92 -0.66
N CYS A 106 -11.80 -20.85 -1.94
CA CYS A 106 -10.94 -20.29 -2.99
C CYS A 106 -11.04 -18.76 -3.03
N MET A 107 -9.89 -18.07 -2.92
CA MET A 107 -9.78 -16.61 -3.10
C MET A 107 -9.10 -16.31 -4.44
N PRO A 108 -9.62 -15.37 -5.27
CA PRO A 108 -8.99 -14.95 -6.53
C PRO A 108 -7.73 -14.10 -6.37
#